data_AF-A0A7Y6PL85-F1
#
_entry.id   AF-A0A7Y6PL85-F1
#
_cell.length_a   1.000
_cell.length_b   1.000
_cell.length_c   1.000
_cell.angle_alpha   90.00
_cell.angle_beta   90.00
_cell.angle_gamma   90.00
#
_symmetry.space_group_name_H-M   'P 1'
#
loop_
_entity.id
_entity.type
_entity.pdbx_description
1 polymer ?
#
loop_
_entity_poly.entity_id
_entity_poly.type
_entity_poly.pdbx_seq_one_letter_code
_entity_poly.pdbx_strand_id
1 'polypeptide(L)'
;MRPSSWVMGNAFQAWLTDCGVDVSRFRHWWVEFQLEAEAGTRLSVRVDAHRWGLSFTHSEKHSTISFAGDDVELRRDDHELVHEATDPSEIGRLLGALERRYAIQFQRSVPEVRSNVPAAIPRVRQWLSIV
;
A
#
# COMPACT_ATOMS: atom_id res chain seq x y z
N MET A 1 14.79 -26.54 4.27
CA MET A 1 14.85 -25.13 3.82
C MET A 1 13.57 -24.80 3.05
N ARG A 2 12.78 -23.89 3.65
CA ARG A 2 11.61 -23.08 3.21
C ARG A 2 10.53 -23.08 4.32
N PRO A 3 9.75 -21.99 4.52
CA PRO A 3 9.63 -20.82 3.65
C PRO A 3 9.81 -19.45 4.35
N SER A 4 10.38 -18.50 3.61
CA SER A 4 10.45 -17.06 3.93
C SER A 4 9.13 -16.30 3.69
N SER A 5 8.04 -16.99 3.35
CA SER A 5 6.70 -16.40 3.21
C SER A 5 6.07 -15.95 4.55
N TRP A 6 6.61 -16.40 5.68
CA TRP A 6 6.10 -16.07 7.02
C TRP A 6 6.48 -14.67 7.51
N VAL A 7 7.61 -14.11 7.05
CA VAL A 7 8.11 -12.83 7.56
C VAL A 7 7.29 -11.64 7.03
N MET A 8 6.89 -11.70 5.76
CA MET A 8 6.07 -10.65 5.11
C MET A 8 4.60 -10.68 5.54
N GLY A 9 4.00 -11.88 5.68
CA GLY A 9 2.62 -12.00 6.22
C GLY A 9 2.46 -11.33 7.58
N ASN A 10 3.51 -11.38 8.41
CA ASN A 10 3.55 -10.70 9.70
C ASN A 10 3.69 -9.18 9.58
N ALA A 11 4.42 -8.64 8.60
CA ALA A 11 4.58 -7.20 8.41
C ALA A 11 3.27 -6.52 7.98
N PHE A 12 2.51 -7.14 7.08
CA PHE A 12 1.22 -6.59 6.64
C PHE A 12 0.16 -6.63 7.74
N GLN A 13 0.12 -7.74 8.47
CA GLN A 13 -0.75 -7.87 9.63
C GLN A 13 -0.35 -6.89 10.74
N ALA A 14 0.95 -6.64 10.94
CA ALA A 14 1.44 -5.64 11.90
C ALA A 14 0.97 -4.23 11.52
N TRP A 15 1.10 -3.81 10.26
CA TRP A 15 0.59 -2.51 9.80
C TRP A 15 -0.92 -2.34 10.07
N LEU A 16 -1.72 -3.37 9.77
CA LEU A 16 -3.15 -3.33 10.08
C LEU A 16 -3.43 -3.32 11.58
N THR A 17 -2.64 -4.04 12.36
CA THR A 17 -2.72 -4.03 13.83
C THR A 17 -2.41 -2.63 14.38
N ASP A 18 -1.40 -1.95 13.83
CA ASP A 18 -1.04 -0.56 14.17
C ASP A 18 -2.16 0.43 13.77
N CYS A 19 -2.89 0.14 12.69
CA CYS A 19 -4.13 0.85 12.35
C CYS A 19 -5.30 0.52 13.30
N GLY A 20 -5.12 -0.39 14.26
CA GLY A 20 -6.16 -0.84 15.18
C GLY A 20 -7.13 -1.86 14.58
N VAL A 21 -6.68 -2.64 13.60
CA VAL A 21 -7.44 -3.67 12.89
C VAL A 21 -6.83 -5.04 13.15
N ASP A 22 -7.54 -5.87 13.92
CA ASP A 22 -7.15 -7.27 14.10
C ASP A 22 -7.66 -8.12 12.92
N VAL A 23 -6.74 -8.55 12.06
CA VAL A 23 -7.02 -9.46 10.93
C VAL A 23 -6.68 -10.91 11.22
N SER A 24 -6.19 -11.26 12.42
CA SER A 24 -5.72 -12.61 12.77
C SER A 24 -6.79 -13.69 12.63
N ARG A 25 -8.07 -13.31 12.74
CA ARG A 25 -9.22 -14.20 12.65
C ARG A 25 -9.68 -14.46 11.21
N PHE A 26 -9.15 -13.72 10.23
CA PHE A 26 -9.55 -13.81 8.84
C PHE A 26 -8.51 -14.61 8.06
N ARG A 27 -8.89 -15.81 7.61
CA ARG A 27 -8.02 -16.64 6.75
C ARG A 27 -7.72 -16.00 5.40
N HIS A 28 -8.68 -15.22 4.89
CA HIS A 28 -8.57 -14.48 3.64
C HIS A 28 -9.01 -13.04 3.91
N TRP A 29 -8.06 -12.14 3.99
CA TRP A 29 -8.31 -10.72 4.17
C TRP A 29 -7.58 -9.93 3.08
N TRP A 30 -8.16 -8.79 2.71
CA TRP A 30 -7.51 -7.81 1.85
C TRP A 30 -8.00 -6.41 2.21
N VAL A 31 -7.13 -5.44 1.99
CA VAL A 31 -7.37 -4.00 2.13
C VAL A 31 -6.78 -3.33 0.92
N GLU A 32 -7.54 -2.42 0.33
CA GLU A 32 -7.12 -1.62 -0.81
C GLU A 32 -7.47 -0.17 -0.52
N PHE A 33 -6.55 0.74 -0.82
CA PHE A 33 -6.85 2.15 -0.82
C PHE A 33 -6.27 2.84 -2.06
N GLN A 34 -6.93 3.91 -2.46
CA GLN A 34 -6.52 4.75 -3.55
C GLN A 34 -6.50 6.21 -3.10
N LEU A 35 -5.43 6.89 -3.49
CA LEU A 35 -5.23 8.32 -3.30
C LEU A 35 -5.07 8.97 -4.66
N GLU A 36 -5.70 10.12 -4.82
CA GLU A 36 -5.55 10.97 -5.98
C GLU A 36 -4.80 12.24 -5.58
N ALA A 37 -4.07 12.82 -6.53
CA ALA A 37 -3.50 14.15 -6.39
C ALA A 37 -3.92 14.99 -7.62
N GLU A 38 -3.16 16.04 -7.94
CA GLU A 38 -3.43 16.86 -9.12
C GLU A 38 -3.42 16.09 -10.45
N ALA A 39 -4.08 16.69 -11.44
CA ALA A 39 -4.56 16.10 -12.70
C ALA A 39 -3.74 14.91 -13.25
N GLY A 40 -4.30 13.71 -13.10
CA GLY A 40 -3.73 12.47 -13.64
C GLY A 40 -2.83 11.68 -12.68
N THR A 41 -2.65 12.18 -11.45
CA THR A 41 -1.83 11.51 -10.45
C THR A 41 -2.68 10.62 -9.54
N ARG A 42 -2.30 9.35 -9.43
CA ARG A 42 -3.02 8.36 -8.63
C ARG A 42 -2.06 7.33 -8.05
N LEU A 43 -2.25 7.02 -6.78
CA LEU A 43 -1.63 5.88 -6.11
C LEU A 43 -2.73 4.92 -5.67
N SER A 44 -2.61 3.66 -6.05
CA SER A 44 -3.40 2.55 -5.50
C SER A 44 -2.46 1.62 -4.75
N VAL A 45 -2.86 1.20 -3.56
CA VAL A 45 -2.13 0.23 -2.74
C VAL A 45 -3.10 -0.86 -2.36
N ARG A 46 -2.67 -2.11 -2.55
CA ARG A 46 -3.43 -3.30 -2.16
C ARG A 46 -2.56 -4.19 -1.29
N VAL A 47 -3.12 -4.65 -0.19
CA VAL A 47 -2.48 -5.52 0.78
C VAL A 47 -3.44 -6.67 1.09
N ASP A 48 -2.94 -7.89 1.10
CA ASP A 48 -3.66 -9.08 1.52
C ASP A 48 -2.77 -10.00 2.39
N ALA A 49 -3.32 -11.14 2.80
CA ALA A 49 -2.62 -12.10 3.67
C ALA A 49 -1.29 -12.64 3.12
N HIS A 50 -1.02 -12.47 1.82
CA HIS A 50 0.12 -13.07 1.13
C HIS A 50 0.92 -12.08 0.29
N ARG A 51 0.28 -11.00 -0.15
CA ARG A 51 0.83 -10.07 -1.12
C ARG A 51 0.57 -8.65 -0.70
N TRP A 52 1.47 -7.77 -1.13
CA TRP A 52 1.11 -6.37 -1.27
C TRP A 52 1.62 -5.84 -2.60
N GLY A 53 1.07 -4.72 -3.01
CA GLY A 53 1.55 -4.05 -4.20
C GLY A 53 1.02 -2.64 -4.26
N LEU A 54 1.59 -1.92 -5.20
CA LEU A 54 1.15 -0.58 -5.52
C LEU A 54 1.09 -0.38 -7.02
N SER A 55 0.29 0.60 -7.38
CA SER A 55 0.21 1.15 -8.72
C SER A 55 0.25 2.66 -8.61
N PHE A 56 1.28 3.29 -9.19
CA PHE A 56 1.45 4.73 -9.20
C PHE A 56 1.45 5.26 -10.63
N THR A 57 0.55 6.18 -10.90
CA THR A 57 0.48 6.93 -12.15
C THR A 57 0.74 8.39 -11.84
N HIS A 58 1.62 9.01 -12.62
CA HIS A 58 1.85 10.45 -12.59
C HIS A 58 2.29 10.88 -13.98
N SER A 59 1.60 11.88 -14.54
CA SER A 59 1.71 12.21 -15.96
C SER A 59 1.47 10.97 -16.85
N GLU A 60 2.26 10.77 -17.91
CA GLU A 60 2.14 9.62 -18.83
C GLU A 60 2.86 8.35 -18.34
N LYS A 61 3.51 8.42 -17.17
CA LYS A 61 4.31 7.34 -16.61
C LYS A 61 3.55 6.52 -15.58
N HIS A 62 3.86 5.23 -15.55
CA HIS A 62 3.15 4.28 -14.71
C HIS A 62 4.11 3.25 -14.09
N SER A 63 3.92 2.95 -12.81
CA SER A 63 4.64 1.89 -12.10
C SER A 63 3.65 0.98 -11.39
N THR A 64 3.77 -0.33 -11.60
CA THR A 64 2.98 -1.37 -10.94
C THR A 64 3.92 -2.46 -10.44
N ILE A 65 3.95 -2.61 -9.13
CA ILE A 65 4.85 -3.49 -8.42
C ILE A 65 4.02 -4.32 -7.44
N SER A 66 4.33 -5.60 -7.31
CA SER A 66 3.73 -6.46 -6.30
C SER A 66 4.81 -7.35 -5.67
N PHE A 67 4.62 -7.69 -4.41
CA PHE A 67 5.56 -8.45 -3.62
C PHE A 67 4.80 -9.62 -2.97
N ALA A 68 5.41 -10.81 -2.99
CA ALA A 68 4.87 -12.04 -2.42
C ALA A 68 5.96 -12.77 -1.62
N GLY A 69 6.12 -12.46 -0.33
CA GLY A 69 7.34 -12.87 0.39
C GLY A 69 8.56 -12.14 -0.18
N ASP A 70 9.69 -12.83 -0.36
CA ASP A 70 10.89 -12.21 -0.93
C ASP A 70 10.80 -12.00 -2.47
N ASP A 71 9.74 -12.52 -3.10
CA ASP A 71 9.57 -12.45 -4.55
C ASP A 71 8.96 -11.11 -4.96
N VAL A 72 9.62 -10.42 -5.90
CA VAL A 72 9.15 -9.18 -6.53
C VAL A 72 8.53 -9.51 -7.89
N GLU A 73 7.22 -9.31 -8.02
CA GLU A 73 6.50 -9.35 -9.30
C GLU A 73 6.46 -7.93 -9.90
N LEU A 74 7.45 -7.60 -10.72
CA LEU A 74 7.53 -6.33 -11.45
C LEU A 74 6.70 -6.42 -12.74
N ARG A 75 5.67 -5.58 -12.89
CA ARG A 75 4.98 -5.44 -14.19
C ARG A 75 5.50 -4.27 -15.00
N ARG A 76 5.76 -3.13 -14.33
CA ARG A 76 6.30 -1.90 -14.92
C ARG A 76 6.83 -1.01 -13.81
N ASP A 77 7.91 -0.27 -14.02
CA ASP A 77 8.46 0.62 -12.99
C ASP A 77 9.11 1.88 -13.57
N ASP A 78 8.33 2.66 -14.31
CA ASP A 78 8.79 3.92 -14.94
C ASP A 78 9.29 4.98 -13.93
N HIS A 79 8.96 4.81 -12.64
CA HIS A 79 9.27 5.71 -11.54
C HIS A 79 10.34 5.15 -10.59
N GLU A 80 10.88 3.95 -10.86
CA GLU A 80 11.94 3.30 -10.09
C GLU A 80 11.57 3.08 -8.61
N LEU A 81 10.31 2.76 -8.34
CA LEU A 81 9.74 2.62 -6.99
C LEU A 81 10.04 1.26 -6.35
N VAL A 82 10.58 0.28 -7.10
CA VAL A 82 10.78 -1.09 -6.60
C VAL A 82 11.56 -1.16 -5.29
N HIS A 83 12.55 -0.28 -5.09
CA HIS A 83 13.35 -0.23 -3.88
C HIS A 83 12.70 0.59 -2.75
N GLU A 84 11.97 1.64 -3.09
CA GLU A 84 11.26 2.50 -2.14
C GLU A 84 10.05 1.80 -1.52
N ALA A 85 9.44 0.89 -2.28
CA ALA A 85 8.24 0.17 -1.94
C ALA A 85 8.54 -1.26 -1.50
N THR A 86 9.64 -1.53 -0.79
CA THR A 86 9.96 -2.89 -0.31
C THR A 86 9.26 -3.24 1.01
N ASP A 87 8.98 -2.24 1.85
CA ASP A 87 8.38 -2.43 3.17
C ASP A 87 6.99 -1.75 3.26
N PRO A 88 5.90 -2.50 3.49
CA PRO A 88 4.56 -1.95 3.67
C PRO A 88 4.39 -1.08 4.92
N SER A 89 5.20 -1.28 5.96
CA SER A 89 5.14 -0.43 7.17
C SER A 89 5.60 1.00 6.87
N GLU A 90 6.37 1.16 5.79
CA GLU A 90 6.91 2.43 5.31
C GLU A 90 5.99 3.12 4.29
N ILE A 91 4.73 2.67 4.10
CA ILE A 91 3.79 3.31 3.15
C ILE A 91 3.67 4.81 3.42
N GLY A 92 3.60 5.24 4.69
CA GLY A 92 3.56 6.67 5.03
C GLY A 92 4.80 7.43 4.55
N ARG A 93 5.99 6.84 4.70
CA ARG A 93 7.25 7.41 4.19
C ARG A 93 7.26 7.45 2.66
N LEU A 94 6.75 6.41 2.00
CA LEU A 94 6.61 6.35 0.54
C LEU A 94 5.69 7.47 0.05
N LEU A 95 4.55 7.72 0.71
CA LEU A 95 3.66 8.83 0.36
C LEU A 95 4.41 10.17 0.40
N GLY A 96 5.09 10.47 1.51
CA GLY A 96 5.86 11.71 1.63
C GLY A 96 7.06 11.80 0.69
N ALA A 97 7.64 10.67 0.28
CA ALA A 97 8.68 10.62 -0.74
C ALA A 97 8.13 10.97 -2.13
N LEU A 98 7.01 10.36 -2.53
CA LEU A 98 6.32 10.64 -3.80
C LEU A 98 5.88 12.11 -3.88
N GLU A 99 5.29 12.64 -2.81
CA GLU A 99 4.86 14.04 -2.75
C GLU A 99 6.01 15.02 -2.96
N ARG A 100 7.14 14.79 -2.29
CA ARG A 100 8.34 15.61 -2.48
C ARG A 100 8.96 15.43 -3.86
N ARG A 101 9.03 14.20 -4.36
CA ARG A 101 9.67 13.86 -5.63
C ARG A 101 8.93 14.45 -6.82
N TYR A 102 7.60 14.46 -6.78
CA TYR A 102 6.75 14.94 -7.87
C TYR A 102 6.11 16.31 -7.61
N ALA A 103 6.42 16.95 -6.48
CA ALA A 103 5.82 18.21 -6.05
C ALA A 103 4.27 18.18 -6.03
N ILE A 104 3.70 17.04 -5.63
CA ILE A 104 2.25 16.79 -5.55
C ILE A 104 1.79 16.73 -4.09
N GLN A 105 0.47 16.78 -3.88
CA GLN A 105 -0.15 16.50 -2.59
C GLN A 105 -1.33 15.53 -2.76
N PHE A 106 -1.27 14.38 -2.09
CA PHE A 106 -2.35 13.39 -2.10
C PHE A 106 -3.54 13.87 -1.26
N GLN A 107 -4.74 13.69 -1.81
CA GLN A 107 -6.02 13.99 -1.16
C GLN A 107 -6.39 12.94 -0.11
N ARG A 108 -5.75 13.04 1.05
CA ARG A 108 -5.93 12.11 2.18
C ARG A 108 -7.26 12.26 2.94
N SER A 109 -8.01 13.33 2.72
CA SER A 109 -9.28 13.59 3.42
C SER A 109 -10.45 12.75 2.88
N VAL A 110 -10.34 12.27 1.65
CA VAL A 110 -11.40 11.50 0.96
C VAL A 110 -10.83 10.29 0.20
N PRO A 111 -10.06 9.40 0.85
CA PRO A 111 -9.47 8.26 0.17
C PRO A 111 -10.57 7.25 -0.19
N GLU A 112 -10.44 6.65 -1.37
CA GLU A 112 -11.21 5.47 -1.69
C GLU A 112 -10.58 4.28 -0.96
N VAL A 113 -11.35 3.61 -0.11
CA VAL A 113 -10.88 2.47 0.68
C VAL A 113 -11.88 1.34 0.53
N ARG A 114 -11.38 0.15 0.19
CA ARG A 114 -12.16 -1.07 0.03
C ARG A 114 -11.51 -2.20 0.83
N SER A 115 -12.32 -3.06 1.43
CA SER A 115 -11.82 -4.22 2.16
C SER A 115 -12.93 -5.25 2.35
N ASN A 116 -12.56 -6.54 2.47
CA ASN A 116 -13.47 -7.58 2.97
C ASN A 116 -13.46 -7.69 4.51
N VAL A 117 -12.65 -6.87 5.20
CA VAL A 117 -12.65 -6.70 6.66
C VAL A 117 -13.34 -5.36 6.95
N PRO A 118 -14.62 -5.34 7.34
CA PRO A 118 -15.39 -4.09 7.45
C PRO A 118 -14.76 -3.06 8.41
N ALA A 119 -14.14 -3.53 9.50
CA ALA A 119 -13.46 -2.67 10.46
C ALA A 119 -12.19 -1.99 9.91
N ALA A 120 -11.59 -2.53 8.83
CA ALA A 120 -10.39 -1.96 8.24
C ALA A 120 -10.66 -0.63 7.54
N ILE A 121 -11.82 -0.49 6.89
CA ILE A 121 -12.17 0.70 6.09
C ILE A 121 -12.07 2.00 6.92
N PRO A 122 -12.80 2.17 8.05
CA PRO A 122 -12.72 3.41 8.81
C PRO A 122 -11.35 3.63 9.45
N ARG A 123 -10.63 2.57 9.82
CA ARG A 123 -9.31 2.65 10.45
C ARG A 123 -8.23 3.10 9.47
N VAL A 124 -8.21 2.53 8.28
CA VAL A 124 -7.28 2.93 7.21
C VAL A 124 -7.56 4.36 6.77
N ARG A 125 -8.84 4.78 6.68
CA ARG A 125 -9.19 6.19 6.42
C ARG A 125 -8.63 7.13 7.49
N GLN A 126 -8.81 6.78 8.76
CA GLN A 126 -8.29 7.57 9.87
C GLN A 126 -6.75 7.66 9.81
N TRP A 127 -6.08 6.53 9.58
CA TRP A 127 -4.63 6.48 9.44
C TRP A 127 -4.14 7.33 8.27
N LEU A 128 -4.77 7.22 7.09
CA LEU A 128 -4.44 8.03 5.92
C LEU A 128 -4.56 9.53 6.18
N SER A 129 -5.49 9.97 7.03
CA SER A 129 -5.66 11.39 7.35
C SER A 129 -4.56 12.01 8.23
N ILE A 130 -3.72 11.18 8.87
CA ILE A 130 -2.69 11.63 9.82
C ILE A 130 -1.24 11.41 9.33
N VAL A 131 -1.04 10.61 8.29
CA VAL A 131 0.27 10.33 7.69
C VAL A 131 0.62 11.24 6.53
#